data_AF-A0A135I9Y1-F1
#
_entry.id   AF-A0A135I9Y1-F1
#
_cell.length_a   1.000
_cell.length_b   1.000
_cell.length_c   1.000
_cell.angle_alpha   90.00
_cell.angle_beta   90.00
_cell.angle_gamma   90.00
#
_symmetry.space_group_name_H-M   'P 1'
#
loop_
_entity.id
_entity.type
_entity.pdbx_description
1 polymer ?
#
loop_
_entity_poly.entity_id
_entity_poly.type
_entity_poly.pdbx_seq_one_letter_code
_entity_poly.pdbx_strand_id
1 'polypeptide(L)' 'MTDEQLYKNLSYLINKYIVNSSKKNKLLAEIETRGFHGVKGVLHDISSSKIDIDDRDSQLIKDIAFYFA' A
#
# COMPACT_ATOMS: atom_id res chain seq x y z
N MET A 1 9.19 -5.85 -10.30
CA MET A 1 8.13 -6.44 -9.43
C MET A 1 7.14 -7.15 -10.33
N THR A 2 6.47 -8.22 -9.89
CA THR A 2 5.30 -8.76 -10.59
C THR A 2 4.02 -8.22 -9.95
N ASP A 3 2.89 -8.28 -10.66
CA ASP A 3 1.59 -7.85 -10.15
C ASP A 3 1.22 -8.61 -8.87
N GLU A 4 1.53 -9.91 -8.80
CA GLU A 4 1.28 -10.75 -7.63
C GLU A 4 2.14 -10.34 -6.42
N GLN A 5 3.41 -9.98 -6.66
CA GLN A 5 4.29 -9.46 -5.61
C GLN A 5 3.83 -8.10 -5.12
N LEU A 6 3.42 -7.22 -6.03
CA LEU A 6 2.88 -5.94 -5.66
C LEU A 6 1.63 -6.09 -4.80
N TYR A 7 0.73 -6.99 -5.17
CA TYR A 7 -0.48 -7.26 -4.41
C TYR A 7 -0.16 -7.66 -2.96
N LYS A 8 0.79 -8.59 -2.80
CA LYS A 8 1.28 -9.03 -1.49
C LYS A 8 1.91 -7.88 -0.70
N ASN A 9 2.74 -7.07 -1.35
CA ASN A 9 3.43 -5.95 -0.73
C ASN A 9 2.45 -4.85 -0.27
N LEU A 10 1.46 -4.49 -1.08
CA LEU A 10 0.43 -3.52 -0.70
C LEU A 10 -0.45 -4.03 0.42
N SER A 11 -0.88 -5.29 0.33
CA SER A 11 -1.68 -5.91 1.40
C SER A 11 -0.91 -5.93 2.71
N TYR A 12 0.40 -6.22 2.67
CA TYR A 12 1.28 -6.15 3.84
C TYR A 12 1.31 -4.73 4.43
N LEU A 13 1.60 -3.71 3.63
CA LEU A 13 1.69 -2.33 4.09
C LEU A 13 0.35 -1.81 4.65
N ILE A 14 -0.76 -2.13 3.99
CA ILE A 14 -2.11 -1.78 4.48
C ILE A 14 -2.38 -2.46 5.83
N ASN A 15 -2.06 -3.74 5.96
CA ASN A 15 -2.27 -4.48 7.21
C ASN A 15 -1.45 -3.91 8.36
N LYS A 16 -0.24 -3.42 8.08
CA LYS A 16 0.71 -2.92 9.08
C LYS A 16 0.44 -1.48 9.51
N TYR A 17 0.13 -0.59 8.55
CA TYR A 17 0.08 0.86 8.80
C TYR A 17 -1.34 1.45 8.85
N ILE A 18 -2.36 0.75 8.33
CA ILE A 18 -3.74 1.25 8.37
C ILE A 18 -4.48 0.65 9.56
N VAL A 19 -4.52 1.40 10.67
CA VAL A 19 -5.18 0.98 11.92
C VAL A 19 -6.71 0.98 11.79
N ASN A 20 -7.27 1.88 10.98
CA ASN A 20 -8.73 1.96 10.79
C ASN A 20 -9.22 0.78 9.94
N SER A 21 -9.91 -0.17 10.58
CA SER A 21 -10.42 -1.39 9.94
C SER A 21 -11.35 -1.14 8.76
N SER A 22 -12.17 -0.08 8.79
CA SER A 22 -13.07 0.26 7.67
C SER A 22 -12.27 0.75 6.46
N LYS A 23 -11.29 1.63 6.69
CA LYS A 23 -10.39 2.13 5.65
C LYS A 23 -9.52 1.01 5.08
N LYS A 24 -8.98 0.15 5.95
CA LYS A 24 -8.20 -1.04 5.59
C LYS A 24 -8.97 -1.98 4.66
N ASN A 25 -10.18 -2.36 5.02
CA ASN A 25 -11.01 -3.25 4.20
C ASN A 25 -11.35 -2.62 2.84
N LYS A 26 -11.61 -1.30 2.81
CA LYS A 26 -11.84 -0.58 1.56
C LYS A 26 -10.62 -0.61 0.64
N LEU A 27 -9.43 -0.33 1.17
CA LEU A 27 -8.19 -0.32 0.39
C LEU A 27 -7.86 -1.73 -0.12
N LEU A 28 -8.01 -2.77 0.71
CA LEU A 28 -7.82 -4.16 0.27
C LEU A 28 -8.80 -4.54 -0.86
N ALA A 29 -10.08 -4.20 -0.71
CA ALA A 29 -11.08 -4.46 -1.73
C ALA A 29 -10.81 -3.67 -3.02
N GLU A 30 -10.33 -2.43 -2.93
CA GLU A 30 -9.97 -1.61 -4.11
C GLU A 30 -8.83 -2.23 -4.92
N ILE A 31 -7.82 -2.79 -4.25
CA ILE A 31 -6.73 -3.48 -4.93
C ILE A 31 -7.29 -4.77 -5.57
N GLU A 32 -8.21 -5.48 -4.93
CA GLU A 32 -8.79 -6.75 -5.45
C GLU A 32 -9.67 -6.49 -6.68
N THR A 33 -10.47 -5.42 -6.66
CA THR A 33 -11.50 -5.16 -7.68
C THR A 33 -11.05 -4.27 -8.83
N ARG A 34 -10.26 -3.22 -8.55
CA ARG A 34 -9.91 -2.20 -9.56
C ARG A 34 -8.51 -2.38 -10.11
N GLY A 35 -7.73 -3.26 -9.49
CA GLY A 35 -6.30 -3.32 -9.72
C GLY A 35 -5.63 -1.97 -9.47
N PHE A 36 -4.51 -1.77 -10.16
CA PHE A 36 -3.46 -0.80 -9.90
C PHE A 36 -3.85 0.70 -9.79
N HIS A 37 -5.07 1.14 -10.08
CA HIS A 37 -5.41 2.58 -10.10
C HIS A 37 -5.45 3.24 -8.70
N GLY A 38 -5.62 2.47 -7.63
CA GLY A 38 -5.74 3.00 -6.26
C GLY A 38 -4.42 3.17 -5.50
N VAL A 39 -3.29 2.70 -6.05
CA VAL A 39 -2.07 2.54 -5.23
C VAL A 39 -1.45 3.85 -4.81
N LYS A 40 -1.48 4.90 -5.64
CA LYS A 40 -1.01 6.22 -5.21
C LYS A 40 -1.81 6.74 -4.01
N GLY A 41 -3.12 6.48 -3.96
CA GLY A 41 -3.97 6.81 -2.82
C GLY A 41 -3.61 6.00 -1.57
N VAL A 42 -3.41 4.68 -1.73
CA VAL A 42 -2.97 3.78 -0.65
C VAL A 42 -1.63 4.23 -0.06
N LEU A 43 -0.63 4.50 -0.91
CA LEU A 43 0.69 4.94 -0.48
C LEU A 43 0.64 6.31 0.20
N HIS A 44 -0.17 7.24 -0.32
CA HIS A 44 -0.36 8.54 0.31
C HIS A 44 -0.99 8.40 1.70
N ASP A 45 -1.96 7.49 1.86
CA ASP A 45 -2.60 7.21 3.15
C ASP A 45 -1.64 6.58 4.16
N ILE A 46 -0.76 5.67 3.71
CA ILE A 46 0.28 5.07 4.55
C ILE A 46 1.31 6.14 4.96
N SER A 47 1.81 6.93 4.01
CA SER A 47 2.79 7.98 4.27
C SER A 47 2.23 9.14 5.10
N SER A 48 0.92 9.37 5.05
CA SER A 48 0.23 10.38 5.87
C SER A 48 -0.13 9.86 7.26
N SER A 49 -0.04 8.54 7.50
CA SER A 49 -0.14 8.01 8.84
C SER A 49 1.05 8.54 9.65
N LYS A 50 0.81 9.09 10.85
CA LYS A 50 1.87 9.58 11.75
C LYS A 50 2.68 8.44 12.38
N ILE A 51 2.72 7.29 11.73
CA ILE A 51 3.36 6.07 12.20
C ILE A 51 4.76 6.06 11.62
N ASP A 52 5.75 5.77 12.45
CA ASP A 52 7.12 5.60 11.99
C ASP A 52 7.17 4.40 11.03
N ILE A 53 7.58 4.66 9.79
CA ILE A 53 7.70 3.63 8.76
C ILE A 53 9.13 3.08 8.85
N ASP A 54 9.26 1.76 8.97
CA ASP A 54 10.56 1.09 8.96
C ASP A 54 11.32 1.39 7.67
N ASP A 55 12.64 1.50 7.74
CA ASP A 55 13.48 1.77 6.55
C ASP A 55 13.25 0.77 5.41
N ARG A 56 13.00 -0.50 5.74
CA ARG A 56 12.69 -1.56 4.77
C ARG A 56 11.34 -1.31 4.08
N ASP A 57 10.36 -0.86 4.83
CA ASP A 57 9.01 -0.60 4.31
C ASP A 57 8.96 0.71 3.55
N SER A 58 9.76 1.70 3.96
CA SER A 58 10.00 2.94 3.22
C SER A 58 10.63 2.65 1.86
N GLN A 59 11.61 1.74 1.80
CA GLN A 59 12.18 1.28 0.53
C GLN A 59 11.14 0.55 -0.33
N LEU A 60 10.33 -0.30 0.29
CA LEU A 60 9.24 -1.00 -0.41
C LEU A 60 8.21 -0.04 -1.00
N ILE A 61 7.82 1.01 -0.26
CA ILE A 61 6.92 2.06 -0.74
C ILE A 61 7.50 2.78 -1.96
N LYS A 62 8.81 3.07 -1.95
CA LYS A 62 9.50 3.67 -3.10
C LYS A 62 9.49 2.73 -4.29
N ASP A 63 9.81 1.45 -4.09
CA ASP A 63 9.84 0.45 -5.17
C ASP A 63 8.45 0.28 -5.80
N ILE A 64 7.39 0.28 -4.97
CA ILE A 64 6.00 0.30 -5.44
C ILE A 64 5.75 1.59 -6.24
N ALA A 65 6.09 2.76 -5.71
CA ALA A 65 5.86 4.03 -6.41
C ALA A 65 6.58 4.12 -7.77
N PHE A 66 7.81 3.60 -7.86
CA PHE A 66 8.61 3.54 -9.09
C PHE A 66 8.04 2.57 -10.13
N TYR A 67 7.42 1.48 -9.70
CA TYR A 67 6.76 0.53 -10.61
C TYR A 67 5.60 1.17 -11.41
N PHE A 68 5.14 2.34 -10.96
CA PHE A 68 4.00 3.08 -11.48
C PHE A 68 4.30 4.48 -12.00
N ALA A 69 5.59 4.82 -12.05
CA ALA A 69 6.05 6.08 -12.60
C ALA A 69 5.89 6.11 -14.12
#